data_AF-A0A0C9WQU6-F1
#
_entry.id   AF-A0A0C9WQU6-F1
#
_cell.length_a   1.000
_cell.length_b   1.000
_cell.length_c   1.000
_cell.angle_alpha   90.00
_cell.angle_beta   90.00
_cell.angle_gamma   90.00
#
_symmetry.space_group_name_H-M   'P 1'
#
loop_
_entity.id
_entity.type
_entity.pdbx_description
1 polymer ?
#
loop_
_entity_poly.entity_id
_entity_poly.type
_entity_poly.pdbx_seq_one_letter_code
_entity_poly.pdbx_strand_id
1 'polypeptide(L)' 'MTNWQCNIFDSQNRLIGWGGGMSKKYAAKAAADSAIRFLHRRYYERDSWAFQGL' A
#
# COMPACT_ATOMS: atom_id res chain seq x y z
N MET A 1 -3.87 -16.94 -12.85
CA MET A 1 -4.17 -16.61 -11.43
C MET A 1 -4.62 -15.17 -11.37
N THR A 2 -5.81 -14.89 -10.87
CA THR A 2 -6.33 -13.51 -10.78
C THR A 2 -5.80 -12.87 -9.50
N ASN A 3 -4.94 -11.86 -9.62
CA ASN A 3 -4.53 -11.04 -8.50
C ASN A 3 -5.53 -9.89 -8.31
N TRP A 4 -6.00 -9.73 -7.08
CA TRP A 4 -6.85 -8.61 -6.67
C TRP A 4 -6.00 -7.50 -6.10
N GLN A 5 -6.44 -6.27 -6.30
CA GLN A 5 -5.83 -5.08 -5.74
C GLN A 5 -6.89 -4.29 -4.97
N CYS A 6 -6.49 -3.70 -3.85
CA CYS A 6 -7.31 -2.80 -3.05
C CYS A 6 -6.53 -1.52 -2.76
N ASN A 7 -7.21 -0.38 -2.92
CA ASN A 7 -6.68 0.95 -2.64
C ASN A 7 -7.58 1.58 -1.56
N ILE A 8 -6.97 2.24 -0.58
CA ILE A 8 -7.68 2.99 0.46
C ILE A 8 -7.35 4.47 0.27
N PHE A 9 -8.40 5.28 0.16
CA PHE A 9 -8.30 6.73 0.02
C PHE A 9 -8.87 7.40 1.27
N ASP A 10 -8.29 8.54 1.66
CA ASP A 10 -8.85 9.38 2.72
C ASP A 10 -10.03 10.23 2.21
N SER A 11 -10.59 11.07 3.09
CA SER A 11 -11.70 11.99 2.75
C SER A 11 -11.33 13.06 1.72
N GLN A 12 -10.03 13.29 1.48
CA GLN A 12 -9.51 14.21 0.48
C GLN A 12 -9.12 13.48 -0.82
N ASN A 13 -9.53 12.21 -0.96
CA ASN A 13 -9.21 11.35 -2.10
C ASN A 13 -7.71 11.10 -2.28
N ARG A 14 -6.93 11.14 -1.19
CA ARG A 14 -5.50 10.81 -1.21
C ARG A 14 -5.30 9.34 -0.95
N LEU A 15 -4.47 8.67 -1.75
CA LEU A 15 -4.11 7.28 -1.52
C LEU A 15 -3.30 7.18 -0.22
N ILE A 16 -3.85 6.47 0.76
CA ILE A 16 -3.18 6.22 2.04
C ILE A 16 -2.76 4.76 2.21
N GLY A 17 -3.35 3.82 1.47
CA GLY A 17 -2.97 2.41 1.53
C GLY A 17 -3.18 1.68 0.22
N TRP A 18 -2.27 0.75 -0.06
CA TRP A 18 -2.31 -0.09 -1.26
C TRP A 18 -1.92 -1.52 -0.91
N GLY A 19 -2.62 -2.50 -1.49
CA GLY A 19 -2.30 -3.90 -1.27
C GLY A 19 -2.87 -4.84 -2.34
N GLY A 20 -2.05 -5.83 -2.71
CA GLY A 20 -2.43 -6.93 -3.59
C GLY A 20 -2.72 -8.22 -2.83
N GLY A 21 -3.45 -9.15 -3.45
CA GLY A 21 -3.67 -10.48 -2.89
C GLY A 21 -4.38 -11.45 -3.82
N MET A 22 -4.26 -12.74 -3.54
CA MET A 22 -4.92 -13.80 -4.32
C MET A 22 -6.45 -13.79 -4.19
N SER A 23 -7.00 -13.04 -3.22
CA SER A 23 -8.43 -12.82 -3.06
C SER A 23 -8.71 -11.39 -2.61
N LYS A 24 -9.96 -10.94 -2.81
CA LYS A 24 -10.42 -9.62 -2.32
C LYS A 24 -10.12 -9.41 -0.83
N LYS A 25 -10.32 -10.46 0.00
CA LYS A 25 -10.04 -10.42 1.44
C LYS A 25 -8.56 -10.17 1.73
N TYR A 26 -7.66 -10.85 1.02
CA TYR A 26 -6.22 -10.67 1.19
C TYR A 26 -5.75 -9.29 0.70
N ALA A 27 -6.25 -8.83 -0.45
CA ALA A 27 -5.94 -7.50 -0.97
C ALA A 27 -6.39 -6.39 -0.01
N ALA A 28 -7.61 -6.50 0.56
CA ALA A 28 -8.12 -5.56 1.55
C ALA A 28 -7.29 -5.54 2.84
N LYS A 29 -6.90 -6.73 3.35
CA LYS A 29 -6.03 -6.83 4.53
C LYS A 29 -4.68 -6.17 4.29
N ALA A 30 -4.06 -6.41 3.13
CA ALA A 30 -2.78 -5.81 2.76
C ALA A 30 -2.88 -4.28 2.61
N ALA A 31 -3.96 -3.78 1.99
CA ALA A 31 -4.19 -2.34 1.85
C ALA A 31 -4.41 -1.65 3.20
N ALA A 32 -5.14 -2.29 4.12
CA ALA A 32 -5.36 -1.78 5.48
C ALA A 32 -4.05 -1.71 6.28
N ASP A 33 -3.21 -2.76 6.21
CA ASP A 33 -1.89 -2.75 6.87
C ASP A 33 -0.99 -1.62 6.31
N SER A 34 -0.98 -1.44 5.00
CA SER A 34 -0.29 -0.34 4.31
C SER A 34 -0.79 1.04 4.78
N ALA A 35 -2.11 1.22 4.90
CA ALA A 35 -2.72 2.45 5.42
C ALA A 35 -2.34 2.74 6.87
N ILE A 36 -2.34 1.73 7.74
CA ILE A 36 -1.92 1.88 9.14
C ILE A 36 -0.45 2.33 9.21
N ARG A 37 0.44 1.72 8.40
CA ARG A 37 1.85 2.13 8.33
C ARG A 37 2.02 3.57 7.85
N PHE A 38 1.24 3.98 6.86
CA PHE A 38 1.22 5.36 6.36
C PHE A 38 0.83 6.34 7.47
N LEU A 39 -0.27 6.07 8.19
CA LEU A 39 -0.78 6.94 9.25
C LEU A 39 0.17 7.03 10.45
N HIS A 40 0.82 5.93 10.82
CA HIS A 40 1.79 5.90 11.92
C HIS A 40 3.17 6.46 11.55
N ARG A 41 3.36 7.00 10.33
CA ARG A 41 4.67 7.39 9.79
C ARG A 41 5.72 6.28 9.93
N ARG A 42 5.28 5.03 10.04
CA ARG A 42 6.14 3.83 10.07
C ARG A 42 6.37 3.38 8.64
N TYR A 43 6.73 4.33 7.79
CA TYR A 43 7.35 3.98 6.53
C TYR A 43 8.75 3.49 6.84
N TYR A 44 9.03 2.27 6.38
CA TYR A 44 10.36 2.01 5.86
C TYR A 44 10.49 2.96 4.66
N GLU A 45 10.95 4.19 4.88
CA GLU A 45 11.70 4.92 3.86
C GLU A 45 12.91 4.04 3.57
N ARG A 46 12.71 3.03 2.73
CA ARG A 46 13.81 2.40 2.05
C ARG A 46 14.23 3.43 1.02
N ASP A 47 15.19 4.25 1.41
CA ASP A 47 16.06 5.06 0.58
C ASP A 47 15.58 5.23 -0.86
N SER A 48 14.81 6.30 -1.09
CA SER A 48 14.47 6.81 -2.40
C SER A 48 15.69 7.37 -3.17
N TRP A 49 16.87 6.75 -3.02
CA TRP A 49 18.14 7.07 -3.70
C TRP A 49 18.83 5.88 -4.36
N ALA A 50 18.25 4.68 -4.36
CA ALA A 50 18.82 3.54 -5.07
C ALA A 50 17.76 2.89 -5.96
N PHE A 51 17.61 3.39 -7.19
CA PHE A 51 17.15 2.69 -8.42
C PHE A 51 16.73 3.68 -9.55
N GLN A 52 17.24 4.92 -9.53
CA GLN A 52 17.57 5.63 -10.79
C GLN A 52 19.07 5.44 -11.02
N GLY A 53 19.45 4.47 -11.85
CA GLY A 53 20.85 4.27 -12.25
C GLY A 53 21.40 2.87 -11.97
N LEU A 54 20.80 1.85 -12.58
CA LEU A 54 21.50 0.71 -13.20
C LEU A 54 20.72 0.31 -14.45
#